data_AF-A0A1G2PSN2-F1
#
_entry.id   AF-A0A1G2PSN2-F1
#
_cell.length_a   1.000
_cell.length_b   1.000
_cell.length_c   1.000
_cell.angle_alpha   90.00
_cell.angle_beta   90.00
_cell.angle_gamma   90.00
#
_symmetry.space_group_name_H-M   'P 1'
#
loop_
_entity.id
_entity.type
_entity.pdbx_description
1 polymer ?
#
loop_
_entity_poly.entity_id
_entity_poly.type
_entity_poly.pdbx_seq_one_letter_code
_entity_poly.pdbx_strand_id
1 'polypeptide(L)'
;MPNDFISKNLTSQLFRSGSSIGANFNEAYAASSKKDFINFFHHALKSANESKFWLELIKDIRKVDESKIGALTEELDSICRILAKSIITAKNRK
;
A
#
# COMPACT_ATOMS: atom_id res chain seq x y z
N MET A 1 -12.84 15.77 -1.43
CA MET A 1 -12.99 15.53 -2.89
C MET A 1 -14.39 15.90 -3.33
N PRO A 2 -14.61 16.30 -4.60
CA PRO A 2 -15.95 16.53 -5.14
C PRO A 2 -16.81 15.25 -5.10
N ASN A 3 -18.13 15.39 -4.97
CA ASN A 3 -19.06 14.25 -4.85
C ASN A 3 -19.48 13.68 -6.22
N ASP A 4 -18.51 13.41 -7.09
CA ASP A 4 -18.73 12.88 -8.44
C ASP A 4 -18.35 11.38 -8.57
N PHE A 5 -18.83 10.72 -9.61
CA PHE A 5 -18.61 9.29 -9.84
C PHE A 5 -17.12 8.93 -9.92
N ILE A 6 -16.30 9.76 -10.59
CA ILE A 6 -14.86 9.50 -10.76
C ILE A 6 -14.17 9.62 -9.40
N SER A 7 -14.45 10.68 -8.64
CA SER A 7 -13.90 10.89 -7.29
C SER A 7 -14.25 9.74 -6.33
N LYS A 8 -15.50 9.25 -6.37
CA LYS A 8 -15.94 8.12 -5.53
C LYS A 8 -15.18 6.85 -5.85
N ASN A 9 -15.02 6.53 -7.14
CA ASN A 9 -14.30 5.33 -7.55
C ASN A 9 -12.82 5.40 -7.17
N LEU A 10 -12.14 6.52 -7.44
CA LEU A 10 -10.74 6.70 -7.08
C LEU A 10 -10.51 6.61 -5.57
N THR A 11 -11.35 7.30 -4.78
CA THR A 11 -11.25 7.26 -3.31
C THR A 11 -11.52 5.86 -2.77
N SER A 12 -12.50 5.15 -3.34
CA SER A 12 -12.82 3.77 -2.96
C SER A 12 -11.65 2.82 -3.24
N GLN A 13 -11.02 2.92 -4.42
CA GLN A 13 -9.87 2.10 -4.78
C GLN A 13 -8.65 2.40 -3.91
N LEU A 14 -8.36 3.68 -3.65
CA LEU A 14 -7.30 4.08 -2.73
C LEU A 14 -7.57 3.58 -1.31
N PHE A 15 -8.79 3.72 -0.81
CA PHE A 15 -9.15 3.25 0.53
C PHE A 15 -9.01 1.73 0.66
N ARG A 16 -9.49 0.97 -0.32
CA ARG A 16 -9.41 -0.50 -0.33
C ARG A 16 -7.96 -0.99 -0.40
N SER A 17 -7.16 -0.42 -1.29
CA SER A 17 -5.74 -0.77 -1.40
C SER A 17 -4.98 -0.38 -0.13
N GLY A 18 -5.19 0.84 0.40
CA GLY A 18 -4.53 1.31 1.61
C GLY A 18 -4.86 0.47 2.85
N SER A 19 -6.14 0.20 3.10
CA SER A 19 -6.58 -0.67 4.21
C SER A 19 -6.11 -2.12 4.07
N SER A 20 -5.99 -2.62 2.83
CA SER A 20 -5.46 -3.95 2.54
C SER A 20 -3.99 -4.12 2.95
N ILE A 21 -3.20 -3.04 2.98
CA ILE A 21 -1.82 -3.08 3.50
C ILE A 21 -1.83 -3.55 4.96
N GLY A 22 -2.60 -2.85 5.81
CA GLY A 22 -2.71 -3.14 7.23
C GLY A 22 -3.36 -4.50 7.51
N ALA A 23 -4.40 -4.86 6.75
CA ALA A 23 -5.04 -6.16 6.86
C ALA A 23 -4.05 -7.31 6.60
N ASN A 24 -3.32 -7.26 5.48
CA ASN A 24 -2.32 -8.29 5.18
C ASN A 24 -1.14 -8.29 6.15
N PHE A 25 -0.73 -7.11 6.63
CA PHE A 25 0.29 -7.02 7.67
C PHE A 25 -0.16 -7.74 8.95
N ASN A 26 -1.41 -7.55 9.38
CA ASN A 26 -1.96 -8.22 10.55
C ASN A 26 -2.09 -9.75 10.36
N GLU A 27 -2.55 -10.20 9.19
CA GLU A 27 -2.61 -11.63 8.85
C GLU A 27 -1.24 -12.30 8.88
N ALA A 28 -0.18 -11.57 8.51
CA ALA A 28 1.17 -12.09 8.61
C ALA A 28 1.58 -12.41 10.06
N TYR A 29 1.11 -11.67 11.06
CA TYR A 29 1.38 -12.00 12.48
C TYR A 29 0.67 -13.26 12.95
N ALA A 30 -0.48 -13.57 12.34
CA ALA A 30 -1.22 -14.80 12.59
C ALA A 30 -0.75 -15.98 11.72
N ALA A 31 0.28 -15.78 10.87
CA ALA A 31 0.72 -16.78 9.93
C ALA A 31 1.25 -18.05 10.61
N SER A 32 0.75 -19.20 10.17
CA SER A 32 1.14 -20.52 10.69
C SER A 32 2.53 -20.98 10.24
N SER A 33 3.10 -20.34 9.23
CA SER A 33 4.40 -20.70 8.67
C SER A 33 5.15 -19.47 8.16
N LYS A 34 6.47 -19.62 8.06
CA LYS A 34 7.35 -18.64 7.42
C LYS A 34 6.94 -18.35 5.97
N LYS A 35 6.47 -19.36 5.23
CA LYS A 35 6.00 -19.21 3.85
C LYS A 35 4.76 -18.33 3.81
N ASP A 36 3.79 -18.56 4.69
CA ASP A 36 2.58 -17.74 4.79
C ASP A 36 2.89 -16.31 5.21
N PHE A 37 3.77 -16.13 6.21
CA PHE A 37 4.23 -14.80 6.60
C PHE A 37 4.78 -14.03 5.40
N ILE A 38 5.64 -14.66 4.59
CA ILE A 38 6.20 -14.04 3.38
C ILE A 38 5.12 -13.74 2.35
N ASN A 39 4.13 -14.62 2.16
CA ASN A 39 3.04 -14.42 1.23
C ASN A 39 2.17 -13.21 1.62
N PHE A 40 1.79 -13.10 2.90
CA PHE A 40 1.03 -11.96 3.39
C PHE A 40 1.81 -10.65 3.26
N PHE A 41 3.11 -10.65 3.56
CA PHE A 41 3.95 -9.47 3.28
C PHE A 41 4.02 -9.13 1.79
N HIS A 42 4.04 -10.12 0.89
CA HIS A 42 3.94 -9.87 -0.55
C HIS A 42 2.59 -9.28 -0.95
N HIS A 43 1.49 -9.69 -0.32
CA HIS A 43 0.17 -9.09 -0.54
C HIS A 43 0.12 -7.64 -0.04
N ALA A 44 0.62 -7.38 1.18
CA ALA A 44 0.74 -6.02 1.71
C ALA A 44 1.58 -5.12 0.78
N LEU A 45 2.71 -5.62 0.26
CA LEU A 45 3.56 -4.88 -0.66
C LEU A 45 2.84 -4.56 -1.99
N LYS A 46 2.07 -5.51 -2.52
CA LYS A 46 1.24 -5.27 -3.72
C LYS A 46 0.20 -4.18 -3.47
N SER A 47 -0.50 -4.24 -2.34
CA SER A 47 -1.49 -3.23 -1.93
C SER A 47 -0.86 -1.84 -1.71
N ALA A 48 0.37 -1.78 -1.19
CA ALA A 48 1.10 -0.52 -1.02
C ALA A 48 1.46 0.13 -2.36
N ASN A 49 1.95 -0.66 -3.32
CA ASN A 49 2.20 -0.17 -4.67
C ASN A 49 0.92 0.27 -5.39
N GLU A 50 -0.18 -0.46 -5.21
CA GLU A 50 -1.48 -0.08 -5.76
C GLU A 50 -2.00 1.23 -5.14
N SER A 51 -1.84 1.41 -3.82
CA SER A 51 -2.19 2.65 -3.12
C SER A 51 -1.41 3.84 -3.68
N LYS A 52 -0.11 3.64 -3.94
CA LYS A 52 0.76 4.66 -4.54
C LYS A 52 0.26 5.05 -5.94
N PHE A 53 -0.05 4.06 -6.78
CA PHE A 53 -0.61 4.31 -8.11
C PHE A 53 -1.91 5.14 -8.05
N TRP A 54 -2.85 4.77 -7.16
CA TRP A 54 -4.10 5.52 -7.04
C TRP A 54 -3.89 6.95 -6.54
N LEU A 55 -2.93 7.15 -5.63
CA LEU A 55 -2.59 8.46 -5.10
C LEU A 55 -1.95 9.37 -6.17
N GLU A 56 -1.04 8.82 -6.98
CA GLU A 56 -0.44 9.53 -8.12
C GLU A 56 -1.49 9.86 -9.20
N LEU A 57 -2.39 8.93 -9.51
CA LEU A 57 -3.47 9.17 -10.47
C LEU A 57 -4.43 10.27 -9.99
N ILE A 58 -4.72 10.32 -8.68
CA ILE A 58 -5.53 11.39 -8.07
C ILE A 58 -4.83 12.75 -8.23
N LYS A 59 -3.52 12.81 -7.99
CA LYS A 59 -2.71 14.02 -8.18
C LYS A 59 -2.86 14.53 -9.62
N ASP A 60 -2.70 13.65 -10.60
CA ASP A 60 -2.75 14.02 -12.02
C ASP A 60 -4.13 14.49 -12.47
N ILE A 61 -5.20 13.78 -12.08
CA ILE A 61 -6.57 14.12 -12.49
C ILE A 61 -7.06 15.41 -11.84
N ARG A 62 -6.69 15.65 -10.58
CA ARG A 62 -7.27 16.75 -9.78
C ARG A 62 -6.34 17.94 -9.60
N LYS A 63 -5.11 17.88 -10.14
CA LYS A 63 -4.08 18.91 -9.95
C LYS A 63 -3.93 19.28 -8.46
N VAL A 64 -3.96 18.26 -7.61
CA VAL A 64 -3.82 18.44 -6.16
C VAL A 64 -2.42 19.00 -5.88
N ASP A 65 -2.34 19.86 -4.86
CA ASP A 65 -1.07 20.39 -4.37
C ASP A 65 -0.07 19.25 -4.12
N GLU A 66 1.08 19.38 -4.77
CA GLU A 66 2.15 18.39 -4.75
C GLU A 66 2.70 18.18 -3.33
N SER A 67 2.66 19.19 -2.48
CA SER A 67 3.11 19.09 -1.08
C SER A 67 2.30 18.08 -0.26
N LYS A 68 0.98 18.00 -0.50
CA LYS A 68 0.08 17.11 0.25
C LYS A 68 0.16 15.67 -0.22
N ILE A 69 0.30 15.46 -1.53
CA ILE A 69 0.44 14.12 -2.10
C ILE A 69 1.86 13.60 -1.90
N GLY A 70 2.87 14.46 -2.02
CA GLY A 70 4.29 14.10 -1.88
C GLY A 70 4.57 13.40 -0.55
N ALA A 71 4.12 13.98 0.58
CA ALA A 71 4.31 13.38 1.89
C ALA A 71 3.69 11.97 2.01
N LEU A 72 2.48 11.77 1.48
CA LEU A 72 1.80 10.47 1.48
C LEU A 72 2.47 9.46 0.55
N THR A 73 2.95 9.90 -0.61
CA THR A 73 3.70 9.06 -1.55
C THR A 73 5.03 8.63 -0.95
N GLU A 74 5.75 9.53 -0.27
CA GLU A 74 7.00 9.22 0.44
C GLU A 74 6.78 8.22 1.57
N GLU A 75 5.69 8.36 2.32
CA GLU A 75 5.30 7.41 3.36
C GLU A 75 5.01 6.02 2.77
N LEU A 76 4.24 5.93 1.68
CA LEU A 76 3.99 4.68 0.96
C LEU A 76 5.27 4.04 0.43
N ASP A 77 6.22 4.85 -0.05
CA ASP A 77 7.53 4.38 -0.50
C ASP A 77 8.33 3.77 0.65
N SER A 78 8.31 4.41 1.82
CA SER A 78 8.92 3.88 3.04
C SER A 78 8.30 2.55 3.45
N ILE A 79 6.97 2.45 3.44
CA ILE A 79 6.23 1.21 3.72
C ILE A 79 6.65 0.10 2.73
N CYS A 80 6.69 0.41 1.43
CA CYS A 80 7.15 -0.54 0.41
C CYS A 80 8.56 -1.06 0.70
N ARG A 81 9.50 -0.17 1.06
CA ARG A 81 10.88 -0.55 1.41
C ARG A 81 10.94 -1.44 2.65
N ILE A 82 10.16 -1.12 3.69
CA ILE A 82 10.08 -1.92 4.92
C ILE A 82 9.55 -3.32 4.61
N LEU A 83 8.45 -3.42 3.85
CA LEU A 83 7.85 -4.71 3.47
C LEU A 83 8.81 -5.54 2.61
N ALA A 84 9.42 -4.94 1.59
CA ALA A 84 10.38 -5.62 0.73
C ALA A 84 11.61 -6.11 1.51
N LYS A 85 12.16 -5.27 2.41
CA LYS A 85 13.30 -5.65 3.25
C LYS A 85 12.94 -6.76 4.23
N SER A 86 11.73 -6.73 4.79
CA SER A 86 11.20 -7.77 5.68
C SER A 86 11.09 -9.11 4.95
N ILE A 87 10.58 -9.12 3.72
CA ILE A 87 10.51 -10.30 2.87
C ILE A 87 11.90 -10.90 2.63
N ILE A 88 12.88 -10.07 2.23
CA ILE A 88 14.26 -10.52 1.96
C ILE A 88 14.87 -11.09 3.24
N THR A 89 14.69 -10.42 4.37
CA THR A 89 15.23 -10.83 5.67
C THR A 89 14.61 -12.16 6.12
N ALA A 90 13.29 -12.30 5.98
CA ALA A 90 12.60 -13.54 6.28
C ALA A 90 13.15 -14.68 5.42
N LYS A 91 13.24 -14.51 4.09
CA LYS A 91 13.78 -15.53 3.18
C LYS A 91 15.17 -16.03 3.59
N ASN A 92 16.04 -15.13 4.05
CA ASN A 92 17.43 -15.44 4.38
C ASN A 92 17.67 -16.03 5.79
N ARG A 93 16.70 -15.93 6.72
CA ARG A 93 16.83 -16.59 8.03
C ARG A 93 16.67 -18.09 7.87
N LYS A 94 17.63 -18.90 8.33
CA LYS A 94 17.50 -20.36 8.35
C LYS A 94 16.41 -20.79 9.31
#